data_AF-A0A960QX59-F1
#
_entry.id   AF-A0A960QX59-F1
#
_cell.length_a   1.000
_cell.length_b   1.000
_cell.length_c   1.000
_cell.angle_alpha   90.00
_cell.angle_beta   90.00
_cell.angle_gamma   90.00
#
_symmetry.space_group_name_H-M   'P 1'
#
loop_
_entity.id
_entity.type
_entity.pdbx_description
1 polymer ?
#
loop_
_entity_poly.entity_id
_entity_poly.type
_entity_poly.pdbx_seq_one_letter_code
_entity_poly.pdbx_strand_id
1 'polypeptide(L)'
;MERVQAEVENHYRSLVVEKIRARGGTITIDDTTVRLAKQFGFCYGVERAIDLAYASRRVFPESRIFLIGEIIHNPEVNRQLAEMNIVSLPWKQMNDEYDSLTSDDVVIVPAFGAPLTFMDKIESQGCRVVDTTCGDVMKVWRRVRSYAKDSVTSLIHGKAGHEETRATASRALGTEGNGHYLIVLTLEDTDFVCDYIRHGGDSSTFLSRFAGAHSDGFDPDQHLRKIGVANQTTMLKSETEEIQRRILQAIEDRDGSAEHFQVFDT
;
A
#
# COMPACT_ATOMS: atom_id res chain seq x y z
N MET A 1 17.07 -6.91 -18.87
CA MET A 1 16.18 -5.75 -18.66
C MET A 1 15.83 -5.05 -19.96
N GLU A 2 16.79 -4.61 -20.78
CA GLU A 2 16.51 -3.88 -22.04
C GLU A 2 15.48 -4.54 -22.97
N ARG A 3 15.59 -5.87 -23.19
CA ARG A 3 14.63 -6.61 -24.03
C ARG A 3 13.23 -6.77 -23.40
N VAL A 4 13.10 -6.63 -22.08
CA VAL A 4 11.80 -6.64 -21.37
C VAL A 4 11.18 -5.27 -21.51
N GLN A 5 11.98 -4.23 -21.25
CA GLN A 5 11.58 -2.85 -21.36
C GLN A 5 11.06 -2.51 -22.76
N ALA A 6 11.70 -3.01 -23.83
CA ALA A 6 11.22 -2.83 -25.20
C ALA A 6 9.85 -3.49 -25.49
N GLU A 7 9.56 -4.63 -24.86
CA GLU A 7 8.27 -5.32 -25.00
C GLU A 7 7.17 -4.55 -24.25
N VAL A 8 7.47 -4.13 -23.02
CA VAL A 8 6.60 -3.28 -22.20
C VAL A 8 6.31 -1.96 -22.91
N GLU A 9 7.32 -1.27 -23.45
CA GLU A 9 7.14 -0.01 -24.17
C GLU A 9 6.22 -0.15 -25.39
N ASN A 10 6.32 -1.24 -26.14
CA ASN A 10 5.45 -1.49 -27.30
C ASN A 10 3.98 -1.64 -26.90
N HIS A 11 3.69 -2.21 -25.73
CA HIS A 11 2.31 -2.40 -25.26
C HIS A 11 1.67 -1.10 -24.75
N TYR A 12 2.45 -0.17 -24.22
CA TYR A 12 1.93 1.01 -23.50
C TYR A 12 2.17 2.35 -24.19
N ARG A 13 2.86 2.38 -25.34
CA ARG A 13 3.01 3.59 -26.16
C ARG A 13 1.76 3.88 -27.01
N SER A 14 1.39 5.16 -27.05
CA SER A 14 0.32 5.66 -27.92
C SER A 14 0.84 6.75 -28.86
N LEU A 15 0.81 6.47 -30.16
CA LEU A 15 1.18 7.44 -31.20
C LEU A 15 0.32 8.72 -31.14
N VAL A 16 -0.93 8.61 -30.69
CA VAL A 16 -1.81 9.77 -30.52
C VAL A 16 -1.31 10.65 -29.38
N VAL A 17 -0.98 10.05 -28.24
CA VAL A 17 -0.41 10.76 -27.09
C VAL A 17 0.92 11.41 -27.44
N GLU A 18 1.80 10.69 -28.15
CA GLU A 18 3.08 11.22 -28.62
C GLU A 18 2.90 12.43 -29.54
N LYS A 19 1.95 12.37 -30.49
CA LYS A 19 1.62 13.50 -31.37
C LYS A 19 1.11 14.72 -30.60
N ILE A 20 0.26 14.53 -29.59
CA ILE A 20 -0.26 15.63 -28.78
C ILE A 20 0.86 16.21 -27.91
N ARG A 21 1.71 15.37 -27.30
CA ARG A 21 2.90 15.81 -26.54
C ARG A 21 3.84 16.64 -27.41
N ALA A 22 4.13 16.20 -28.64
CA ALA A 22 4.98 16.93 -29.59
C ALA A 22 4.43 18.31 -29.96
N ARG A 23 3.12 18.56 -29.77
CA ARG A 23 2.45 19.86 -29.98
C ARG A 23 2.29 20.68 -28.70
N GLY A 24 3.10 20.40 -27.66
CA GLY A 24 3.02 21.11 -26.38
C GLY A 24 1.89 20.61 -25.47
N GLY A 25 1.38 19.39 -25.71
CA GLY A 25 0.37 18.75 -24.87
C GLY A 25 -1.05 19.25 -25.11
N THR A 26 -1.29 20.06 -26.14
CA THR A 26 -2.64 20.54 -26.49
C THR A 26 -2.85 20.43 -28.00
N ILE A 27 -4.05 20.02 -28.41
CA ILE A 27 -4.49 20.05 -29.80
C ILE A 27 -5.95 20.51 -29.85
N THR A 28 -6.28 21.31 -30.86
CA THR A 28 -7.66 21.71 -31.15
C THR A 28 -8.03 21.15 -32.52
N ILE A 29 -9.19 20.48 -32.59
CA ILE A 29 -9.79 19.92 -33.80
C ILE A 29 -11.21 20.46 -33.86
N ASP A 30 -11.51 21.28 -34.87
CA ASP A 30 -12.74 22.06 -34.98
C ASP A 30 -13.01 22.82 -33.66
N ASP A 31 -14.15 22.57 -33.03
CA ASP A 31 -14.55 23.22 -31.77
C ASP A 31 -14.10 22.44 -30.51
N THR A 32 -13.34 21.35 -30.67
CA THR A 32 -12.91 20.49 -29.56
C THR A 32 -11.43 20.67 -29.24
N THR A 33 -11.11 20.96 -27.98
CA THR A 33 -9.72 21.05 -27.50
C THR A 33 -9.38 19.91 -26.55
N VAL A 34 -8.36 19.14 -26.90
CA VAL A 34 -7.79 18.08 -26.07
C VAL A 34 -6.53 18.60 -25.39
N ARG A 35 -6.47 18.49 -24.07
CA ARG A 35 -5.32 18.91 -23.24
C ARG A 35 -4.82 17.72 -22.43
N LEU A 36 -3.54 17.42 -22.54
CA LEU A 36 -2.89 16.43 -21.69
C LEU A 36 -2.56 17.03 -20.33
N ALA A 37 -2.71 16.23 -19.28
CA ALA A 37 -2.15 16.57 -17.97
C ALA A 37 -0.62 16.71 -18.09
N LYS A 38 -0.02 17.55 -17.23
CA LYS A 38 1.44 17.72 -17.18
C LYS A 38 2.16 16.42 -16.86
N GLN A 39 1.56 15.60 -15.98
CA GLN A 39 2.06 14.30 -15.56
C GLN A 39 0.89 13.31 -15.58
N PHE A 40 1.07 12.17 -16.24
CA PHE A 40 0.10 11.06 -16.32
C PHE A 40 0.80 9.79 -16.84
N GLY A 41 0.23 8.64 -16.54
CA GLY A 41 0.76 7.33 -16.95
C GLY A 41 1.32 6.55 -15.76
N PHE A 42 2.21 5.61 -16.04
CA PHE A 42 2.85 4.80 -15.00
C PHE A 42 3.88 5.62 -14.22
N CYS A 43 3.88 5.43 -12.90
CA CYS A 43 4.98 5.89 -12.07
C CYS A 43 6.10 4.85 -12.09
N TYR A 44 7.30 5.25 -11.65
CA TYR A 44 8.46 4.37 -11.57
C TYR A 44 8.20 3.06 -10.81
N GLY A 45 7.42 3.11 -9.72
CA GLY A 45 7.06 1.92 -8.95
C GLY A 45 6.25 0.91 -9.76
N VAL A 46 5.34 1.40 -10.59
CA VAL A 46 4.53 0.57 -11.51
C VAL A 46 5.39 0.00 -12.63
N GLU A 47 6.19 0.84 -13.29
CA GLU A 47 7.09 0.40 -14.37
C GLU A 47 8.03 -0.71 -13.88
N ARG A 48 8.67 -0.50 -12.73
CA ARG A 48 9.55 -1.50 -12.11
C ARG A 48 8.82 -2.81 -11.80
N ALA A 49 7.59 -2.74 -11.29
CA ALA A 49 6.84 -3.94 -10.96
C ALA A 49 6.48 -4.77 -12.19
N ILE A 50 6.05 -4.10 -13.27
CA ILE A 50 5.78 -4.72 -14.57
C ILE A 50 7.07 -5.35 -15.12
N ASP A 51 8.17 -4.60 -15.15
CA ASP A 51 9.45 -5.08 -15.67
C ASP A 51 9.95 -6.32 -14.93
N LEU A 52 9.84 -6.35 -13.60
CA LEU A 52 10.23 -7.52 -12.80
C LEU A 52 9.31 -8.71 -13.03
N ALA A 53 8.00 -8.50 -13.17
CA ALA A 53 7.07 -9.59 -13.48
C ALA A 53 7.36 -10.22 -14.85
N TYR A 54 7.59 -9.41 -15.87
CA TYR A 54 7.98 -9.88 -17.22
C TYR A 54 9.35 -10.57 -17.20
N ALA A 55 10.32 -10.00 -16.48
CA ALA A 55 11.63 -10.61 -16.33
C ALA A 55 11.55 -11.98 -15.63
N SER A 56 10.64 -12.15 -14.67
CA SER A 56 10.44 -13.41 -13.94
C SER A 56 10.11 -14.56 -14.88
N ARG A 57 9.19 -14.37 -15.84
CA ARG A 57 8.87 -15.43 -16.83
C ARG A 57 10.08 -15.79 -17.70
N ARG A 58 10.94 -14.83 -18.03
CA ARG A 58 12.15 -15.10 -18.83
C ARG A 58 13.25 -15.80 -18.04
N VAL A 59 13.40 -15.45 -16.76
CA VAL A 59 14.42 -16.03 -15.87
C VAL A 59 14.02 -17.43 -15.41
N PHE A 60 12.72 -17.67 -15.24
CA PHE A 60 12.15 -18.93 -14.78
C PHE A 60 11.20 -19.52 -15.84
N PRO A 61 11.72 -19.92 -17.03
CA PRO A 61 10.87 -20.34 -18.14
C PRO A 61 10.02 -21.57 -17.82
N GLU A 62 10.60 -22.54 -17.10
CA GLU A 62 9.96 -23.83 -16.78
C GLU A 62 9.22 -23.85 -15.44
N SER A 63 9.37 -22.81 -14.60
CA SER A 63 8.72 -22.77 -13.29
C SER A 63 7.25 -22.35 -13.41
N ARG A 64 6.41 -22.87 -12.50
CA ARG A 64 5.12 -22.23 -12.20
C ARG A 64 5.41 -20.88 -11.54
N ILE A 65 4.78 -19.84 -12.03
CA ILE A 65 4.93 -18.49 -11.48
C ILE A 65 3.57 -18.03 -11.02
N PHE A 66 3.50 -17.67 -9.76
CA PHE A 66 2.30 -17.16 -9.12
C PHE A 66 2.47 -15.68 -8.79
N LEU A 67 1.37 -14.95 -8.73
CA LEU A 67 1.31 -13.55 -8.34
C LEU A 67 0.29 -13.40 -7.23
N ILE A 68 0.65 -12.82 -6.09
CA ILE A 68 -0.34 -12.54 -5.04
C ILE A 68 -1.24 -11.41 -5.53
N GLY A 69 -2.51 -11.70 -5.75
CA GLY A 69 -3.49 -10.73 -6.24
C GLY A 69 -3.19 -10.23 -7.65
N GLU A 70 -3.17 -8.90 -7.78
CA GLU A 70 -2.88 -8.18 -9.03
C GLU A 70 -1.53 -7.48 -8.92
N ILE A 71 -0.77 -7.38 -10.02
CA ILE A 71 0.55 -6.71 -10.00
C ILE A 71 0.38 -5.22 -9.69
N ILE A 72 -0.67 -4.65 -10.30
CA ILE A 72 -1.21 -3.30 -10.16
C ILE A 72 -2.73 -3.37 -10.49
N HIS A 73 -3.52 -2.39 -10.07
CA HIS A 73 -4.93 -2.27 -10.43
C HIS A 73 -5.14 -1.81 -11.89
N ASN A 74 -4.69 -2.63 -12.84
CA ASN A 74 -4.87 -2.44 -14.26
C ASN A 74 -5.21 -3.79 -14.92
N PRO A 75 -6.47 -4.00 -15.36
CA PRO A 75 -6.90 -5.26 -15.94
C PRO A 75 -6.10 -5.69 -17.17
N GLU A 76 -5.65 -4.74 -18.00
CA GLU A 76 -4.87 -5.02 -19.20
C GLU A 76 -3.51 -5.63 -18.85
N VAL A 77 -2.80 -5.03 -17.89
CA VAL A 77 -1.50 -5.53 -17.44
C VAL A 77 -1.64 -6.92 -16.84
N ASN A 78 -2.65 -7.15 -15.99
CA ASN A 78 -2.86 -8.48 -15.39
C ASN A 78 -3.26 -9.53 -16.45
N ARG A 79 -4.04 -9.16 -17.48
CA ARG A 79 -4.35 -10.07 -18.59
C ARG A 79 -3.07 -10.50 -19.32
N GLN A 80 -2.17 -9.56 -19.61
CA GLN A 80 -0.90 -9.87 -20.27
C GLN A 80 -0.01 -10.80 -19.42
N LEU A 81 0.03 -10.61 -18.10
CA LEU A 81 0.73 -11.54 -17.20
C LEU A 81 0.10 -12.93 -17.20
N ALA A 82 -1.23 -13.03 -17.23
CA ALA A 82 -1.92 -14.32 -17.33
C ALA A 82 -1.64 -15.02 -18.67
N GLU A 83 -1.58 -14.28 -19.79
CA GLU A 83 -1.16 -14.79 -21.10
C GLU A 83 0.29 -15.32 -21.09
N MET A 84 1.13 -14.81 -20.18
CA MET A 84 2.48 -15.32 -19.90
C MET A 84 2.51 -16.49 -18.89
N ASN A 85 1.36 -17.10 -18.60
CA ASN A 85 1.19 -18.17 -17.60
C ASN A 85 1.64 -17.76 -16.20
N ILE A 86 1.48 -16.49 -15.81
CA ILE A 86 1.62 -16.06 -14.42
C ILE A 86 0.23 -16.11 -13.78
N VAL A 87 0.07 -16.97 -12.77
CA VAL A 87 -1.25 -17.27 -12.19
C VAL A 87 -1.47 -16.46 -10.92
N SER A 88 -2.58 -15.72 -10.86
CA SER A 88 -2.94 -14.96 -9.67
C SER A 88 -3.44 -15.86 -8.53
N LEU A 89 -2.91 -15.65 -7.33
CA LEU A 89 -3.37 -16.21 -6.06
C LEU A 89 -4.27 -15.20 -5.33
N PRO A 90 -5.22 -15.64 -4.48
CA PRO A 90 -6.08 -14.71 -3.76
C PRO A 90 -5.31 -13.95 -2.65
N TRP A 91 -5.41 -12.62 -2.65
CA TRP A 91 -4.74 -11.76 -1.67
C TRP A 91 -5.60 -11.43 -0.43
N LYS A 92 -6.92 -11.66 -0.51
CA LYS A 92 -7.84 -11.38 0.60
C LYS A 92 -7.69 -12.40 1.72
N GLN A 93 -7.69 -13.67 1.33
CA GLN A 93 -7.53 -14.81 2.21
C GLN A 93 -6.79 -15.89 1.45
N MET A 94 -5.92 -16.62 2.12
CA MET A 94 -5.31 -17.82 1.55
C MET A 94 -6.35 -18.91 1.39
N ASN A 95 -6.18 -19.70 0.34
CA ASN A 95 -6.90 -20.93 0.08
C ASN A 95 -5.89 -22.06 -0.18
N ASP A 96 -6.41 -23.24 -0.51
CA ASP A 96 -5.65 -24.46 -0.76
C ASP A 96 -4.59 -24.31 -1.88
N GLU A 97 -4.68 -23.28 -2.73
CA GLU A 97 -3.65 -22.99 -3.75
C GLU A 97 -2.30 -22.66 -3.10
N TYR A 98 -2.30 -21.97 -1.95
CA TYR A 98 -1.09 -21.68 -1.17
C TYR A 98 -0.47 -22.94 -0.53
N ASP A 99 -1.28 -23.97 -0.29
CA ASP A 99 -0.81 -25.26 0.23
C ASP A 99 -0.19 -26.12 -0.87
N SER A 100 -0.57 -25.89 -2.14
CA SER A 100 -0.05 -26.58 -3.31
C SER A 100 1.30 -26.04 -3.83
N LEU A 101 1.77 -24.94 -3.23
CA LEU A 101 3.06 -24.34 -3.55
C LEU A 101 4.22 -25.24 -3.09
N THR A 102 5.29 -25.24 -3.88
CA THR A 102 6.53 -25.99 -3.60
C THR A 102 7.75 -25.10 -3.75
N SER A 103 8.91 -25.60 -3.33
CA SER A 103 10.19 -24.90 -3.45
C SER A 103 10.66 -24.66 -4.91
N ASP A 104 10.03 -25.33 -5.88
CA ASP A 104 10.31 -25.13 -7.30
C ASP A 104 9.53 -23.95 -7.90
N ASP A 105 8.52 -23.45 -7.19
CA ASP A 105 7.67 -22.36 -7.63
C ASP A 105 8.29 -20.98 -7.37
N VAL A 106 7.85 -20.01 -8.16
CA VAL A 106 8.18 -18.60 -8.00
C VAL A 106 6.92 -17.84 -7.63
N VAL A 107 6.98 -17.03 -6.57
CA VAL A 107 5.86 -16.18 -6.16
C VAL A 107 6.26 -14.71 -6.25
N ILE A 108 5.50 -13.95 -7.03
CA ILE A 108 5.64 -12.51 -7.20
C ILE A 108 4.77 -11.81 -6.15
N VAL A 109 5.40 -10.92 -5.38
CA VAL A 109 4.70 -9.99 -4.48
C VAL A 109 4.40 -8.72 -5.27
N PRO A 110 3.15 -8.21 -5.25
CA PRO A 110 2.73 -7.09 -6.09
C PRO A 110 3.34 -5.75 -5.65
N ALA A 111 3.13 -4.69 -6.44
CA ALA A 111 3.69 -3.37 -6.18
C ALA A 111 3.23 -2.76 -4.83
N PHE A 112 2.07 -3.19 -4.35
CA PHE A 112 1.46 -2.77 -3.07
C PHE A 112 2.04 -3.51 -1.86
N GLY A 113 2.80 -4.59 -2.11
CA GLY A 113 3.24 -5.54 -1.10
C GLY A 113 2.17 -6.54 -0.68
N ALA A 114 2.51 -7.39 0.28
CA ALA A 114 1.59 -8.36 0.88
C ALA A 114 1.71 -8.37 2.41
N PRO A 115 0.65 -8.76 3.14
CA PRO A 115 0.73 -8.94 4.59
C PRO A 115 1.79 -9.97 4.98
N LEU A 116 2.42 -9.80 6.15
CA LEU A 116 3.46 -10.69 6.66
C LEU A 116 3.04 -12.17 6.65
N THR A 117 1.80 -12.48 7.02
CA THR A 117 1.30 -13.86 7.03
C THR A 117 1.41 -14.55 5.66
N PHE A 118 1.20 -13.82 4.56
CA PHE A 118 1.39 -14.33 3.20
C PHE A 118 2.85 -14.59 2.88
N MET A 119 3.74 -13.68 3.31
CA MET A 119 5.18 -13.85 3.16
C MET A 119 5.66 -15.08 3.92
N ASP A 120 5.27 -15.22 5.19
CA ASP A 120 5.64 -16.34 6.05
C ASP A 120 5.18 -17.67 5.44
N LYS A 121 3.97 -17.71 4.88
CA LYS A 121 3.45 -18.90 4.19
C LYS A 121 4.32 -19.28 3.00
N ILE A 122 4.62 -18.34 2.12
CA ILE A 122 5.42 -18.59 0.90
C ILE A 122 6.85 -19.00 1.26
N GLU A 123 7.46 -18.34 2.24
CA GLU A 123 8.79 -18.66 2.73
C GLU A 123 8.83 -20.05 3.39
N SER A 124 7.80 -20.43 4.14
CA SER A 124 7.70 -21.76 4.77
C SER A 124 7.61 -22.91 3.75
N GLN A 125 7.09 -22.64 2.55
CA GLN A 125 7.04 -23.60 1.43
C GLN A 125 8.36 -23.67 0.66
N GLY A 126 9.33 -22.79 0.97
CA GLY A 126 10.63 -22.71 0.31
C GLY A 126 10.57 -22.10 -1.10
N CYS A 127 9.48 -21.40 -1.46
CA CYS A 127 9.32 -20.80 -2.77
C CYS A 127 10.35 -19.71 -3.04
N ARG A 128 10.67 -19.49 -4.31
CA ARG A 128 11.48 -18.33 -4.74
C ARG A 128 10.59 -17.09 -4.76
N VAL A 129 10.99 -16.01 -4.09
CA VAL A 129 10.20 -14.77 -4.02
C VAL A 129 10.76 -13.71 -4.96
N VAL A 130 9.89 -13.10 -5.77
CA VAL A 130 10.19 -11.89 -6.53
C VAL A 130 9.39 -10.73 -5.94
N ASP A 131 10.04 -9.90 -5.13
CA ASP A 131 9.37 -8.76 -4.47
C ASP A 131 9.38 -7.51 -5.36
N THR A 132 8.20 -7.18 -5.88
CA THR A 132 8.00 -5.98 -6.73
C THR A 132 7.51 -4.76 -5.97
N THR A 133 7.37 -4.84 -4.63
CA THR A 133 6.86 -3.76 -3.79
C THR A 133 7.53 -2.42 -4.12
N CYS A 134 6.72 -1.38 -4.27
CA CYS A 134 7.16 -0.03 -4.58
C CYS A 134 8.07 0.53 -3.47
N GLY A 135 9.15 1.22 -3.85
CA GLY A 135 10.08 1.83 -2.89
C GLY A 135 9.41 2.86 -1.97
N ASP A 136 8.34 3.51 -2.42
CA ASP A 136 7.58 4.45 -1.59
C ASP A 136 6.71 3.72 -0.55
N VAL A 137 6.12 2.58 -0.90
CA VAL A 137 5.42 1.70 0.06
C VAL A 137 6.41 1.19 1.11
N MET A 138 7.61 0.77 0.69
CA MET A 138 8.66 0.34 1.62
C MET A 138 9.13 1.46 2.57
N LYS A 139 9.06 2.75 2.16
CA LYS A 139 9.32 3.88 3.07
C LYS A 139 8.26 3.95 4.16
N VAL A 140 6.97 3.79 3.82
CA VAL A 140 5.88 3.74 4.80
C VAL A 140 6.08 2.57 5.77
N TRP A 141 6.45 1.38 5.29
CA TRP A 141 6.73 0.23 6.15
C TRP A 141 7.89 0.44 7.13
N ARG A 142 8.91 1.21 6.74
CA ARG A 142 9.99 1.58 7.66
C ARG A 142 9.49 2.48 8.78
N ARG A 143 8.53 3.38 8.50
CA ARG A 143 7.96 4.30 9.51
C ARG A 143 7.13 3.56 10.53
N VAL A 144 6.15 2.76 10.10
CA VAL A 144 5.27 2.03 11.03
C VAL A 144 6.05 1.04 11.90
N ARG A 145 7.15 0.47 11.39
CA ARG A 145 8.08 -0.35 12.20
C ARG A 145 8.87 0.47 13.21
N SER A 146 9.26 1.71 12.87
CA SER A 146 9.87 2.62 13.83
C SER A 146 8.89 2.98 14.94
N TYR A 147 7.64 3.29 14.60
CA TYR A 147 6.60 3.57 15.58
C TYR A 147 6.40 2.38 16.54
N ALA A 148 6.29 1.15 16.02
CA ALA A 148 6.21 -0.04 16.86
C ALA A 148 7.40 -0.16 17.84
N LYS A 149 8.63 0.05 17.34
CA LYS A 149 9.85 0.00 18.16
C LYS A 149 9.84 1.04 19.28
N ASP A 150 9.27 2.21 19.03
CA ASP A 150 9.22 3.33 19.98
C ASP A 150 7.94 3.32 20.85
N SER A 151 7.17 2.22 20.80
CA SER A 151 5.86 2.08 21.48
C SER A 151 4.89 3.21 21.13
N VAL A 152 4.89 3.60 19.86
CA VAL A 152 4.01 4.58 19.24
C VAL A 152 3.00 3.84 18.36
N THR A 153 1.73 4.17 18.52
CA THR A 153 0.66 3.60 17.70
C THR A 153 0.68 4.19 16.31
N SER A 154 0.60 3.34 15.29
CA SER A 154 0.49 3.78 13.89
C SER A 154 -0.97 4.15 13.56
N LEU A 155 -1.27 5.43 13.42
CA LEU A 155 -2.52 5.89 12.80
C LEU A 155 -2.33 5.91 11.27
N ILE A 156 -2.97 4.99 10.57
CA ILE A 156 -2.81 4.81 9.12
C ILE A 156 -4.00 5.45 8.41
N HIS A 157 -3.75 6.54 7.68
CA HIS A 157 -4.74 7.09 6.75
C HIS A 157 -4.84 6.19 5.51
N GLY A 158 -5.95 5.48 5.35
CA GLY A 158 -6.12 4.56 4.24
C GLY A 158 -7.41 3.75 4.31
N LYS A 159 -7.64 2.94 3.28
CA LYS A 159 -8.80 2.05 3.21
C LYS A 159 -8.44 0.73 3.87
N ALA A 160 -9.11 0.35 4.96
CA ALA A 160 -8.83 -0.89 5.70
C ALA A 160 -8.87 -2.16 4.82
N GLY A 161 -9.76 -2.17 3.82
CA GLY A 161 -9.88 -3.27 2.87
C GLY A 161 -8.89 -3.27 1.71
N HIS A 162 -7.99 -2.29 1.59
CA HIS A 162 -7.03 -2.18 0.49
C HIS A 162 -5.75 -2.97 0.77
N GLU A 163 -5.19 -3.62 -0.24
CA GLU A 163 -4.02 -4.50 -0.10
C GLU A 163 -2.78 -3.78 0.47
N GLU A 164 -2.48 -2.57 -0.01
CA GLU A 164 -1.38 -1.76 0.53
C GLU A 164 -1.56 -1.42 2.02
N THR A 165 -2.80 -1.10 2.43
CA THR A 165 -3.11 -0.77 3.82
C THR A 165 -2.96 -2.00 4.69
N ARG A 166 -3.44 -3.16 4.24
CA ARG A 166 -3.30 -4.43 4.98
C ARG A 166 -1.84 -4.86 5.09
N ALA A 167 -1.06 -4.71 4.01
CA ALA A 167 0.37 -4.96 4.03
C ALA A 167 1.05 -4.02 5.04
N THR A 168 0.77 -2.73 4.99
CA THR A 168 1.31 -1.72 5.92
C THR A 168 0.92 -1.99 7.37
N ALA A 169 -0.36 -2.30 7.63
CA ALA A 169 -0.87 -2.62 8.96
C ALA A 169 -0.20 -3.86 9.55
N SER A 170 0.07 -4.89 8.73
CA SER A 170 0.83 -6.07 9.19
C SER A 170 2.25 -5.71 9.64
N ARG A 171 2.89 -4.72 9.01
CA ARG A 171 4.22 -4.23 9.40
C ARG A 171 4.18 -3.34 10.65
N ALA A 172 3.04 -2.72 10.95
CA ALA A 172 2.85 -1.84 12.10
C ALA A 172 2.85 -2.59 13.44
N LEU A 173 2.68 -3.91 13.43
CA LEU A 173 2.81 -4.76 14.61
C LEU A 173 4.28 -4.90 15.08
N GLY A 174 5.25 -4.51 14.24
CA GLY A 174 6.68 -4.64 14.55
C GLY A 174 7.17 -6.10 14.54
N THR A 175 8.46 -6.30 14.80
CA THR A 175 9.08 -7.64 14.82
C THR A 175 8.62 -8.48 16.01
N GLU A 176 8.32 -7.84 17.14
CA GLU A 176 7.88 -8.51 18.37
C GLU A 176 6.35 -8.72 18.42
N GLY A 177 5.60 -8.18 17.46
CA GLY A 177 4.14 -8.29 17.42
C GLY A 177 3.39 -7.47 18.49
N ASN A 178 4.08 -6.54 19.17
CA ASN A 178 3.54 -5.70 20.24
C ASN A 178 3.17 -4.28 19.78
N GLY A 179 3.42 -3.94 18.51
CA GLY A 179 2.98 -2.68 17.93
C GLY A 179 1.47 -2.65 17.74
N HIS A 180 0.89 -1.44 17.82
CA HIS A 180 -0.53 -1.23 17.62
C HIS A 180 -0.79 -0.27 16.46
N TYR A 181 -1.91 -0.46 15.78
CA TYR A 181 -2.35 0.41 14.71
C TYR A 181 -3.84 0.67 14.76
N LEU A 182 -4.22 1.80 14.18
CA LEU A 182 -5.60 2.19 13.89
C LEU A 182 -5.64 2.76 12.47
N ILE A 183 -6.62 2.37 11.68
CA ILE A 183 -6.83 2.81 10.30
C ILE A 183 -8.01 3.76 10.29
N VAL A 184 -7.80 4.96 9.75
CA VAL A 184 -8.85 5.96 9.53
C VAL A 184 -8.99 6.23 8.04
N LEU A 185 -10.24 6.36 7.57
CA LEU A 185 -10.52 6.64 6.16
C LEU A 185 -10.87 8.11 5.94
N THR A 186 -11.58 8.72 6.88
CA THR A 186 -12.16 10.05 6.70
C THR A 186 -11.70 11.05 7.76
N LEU A 187 -11.90 12.33 7.46
CA LEU A 187 -11.75 13.39 8.45
C LEU A 187 -12.74 13.26 9.61
N GLU A 188 -13.94 12.73 9.36
CA GLU A 188 -14.93 12.45 10.41
C GLU A 188 -14.45 11.35 11.37
N ASP A 189 -13.87 10.29 10.84
CA ASP A 189 -13.24 9.25 11.66
C ASP A 189 -12.10 9.84 12.50
N THR A 190 -11.33 10.75 11.90
CA THR A 190 -10.24 11.44 12.59
C THR A 190 -10.76 12.34 13.70
N ASP A 191 -11.85 13.08 13.47
CA ASP A 191 -12.49 13.91 14.50
C ASP A 191 -12.95 13.05 15.67
N PHE A 192 -13.56 11.90 15.40
CA PHE A 192 -13.96 10.95 16.44
C PHE A 192 -12.76 10.44 17.26
N VAL A 193 -11.64 10.16 16.60
CA VAL A 193 -10.37 9.81 17.29
C VAL A 193 -9.86 10.98 18.14
N CYS A 194 -9.89 12.19 17.60
CA CYS A 194 -9.43 13.39 18.29
C CYS A 194 -10.27 13.69 19.54
N ASP A 195 -11.59 13.54 19.46
CA ASP A 195 -12.48 13.73 20.61
C ASP A 195 -12.19 12.70 21.71
N TYR A 196 -11.96 11.43 21.33
CA TYR A 196 -11.56 10.41 22.29
C TYR A 196 -10.20 10.72 22.92
N ILE A 197 -9.22 11.21 22.16
CA ILE A 197 -7.91 11.62 22.69
C ILE A 197 -8.08 12.72 23.75
N ARG A 198 -8.94 13.72 23.52
CA ARG A 198 -9.12 14.85 24.43
C ARG A 198 -9.89 14.51 25.69
N HIS A 199 -10.92 13.68 25.57
CA HIS A 199 -11.95 13.54 26.60
C HIS A 199 -12.09 12.12 27.13
N GLY A 200 -11.42 11.15 26.52
CA GLY A 200 -11.73 9.73 26.68
C GLY A 200 -13.11 9.42 26.12
N GLY A 201 -13.66 8.28 26.51
CA GLY A 201 -15.00 7.87 26.11
C GLY A 201 -15.28 6.44 26.49
N ASP A 202 -16.31 5.87 25.88
CA ASP A 202 -16.59 4.45 26.00
C ASP A 202 -15.76 3.66 24.99
N SER A 203 -14.79 2.90 25.49
CA SER A 203 -13.84 2.12 24.67
C SER A 203 -14.57 1.09 23.78
N SER A 204 -15.71 0.56 24.23
CA SER A 204 -16.49 -0.41 23.46
C SER A 204 -17.13 0.20 22.21
N THR A 205 -17.68 1.41 22.33
CA THR A 205 -18.23 2.20 21.23
C THR A 205 -17.14 2.58 20.24
N PHE A 206 -15.96 2.96 20.75
CA PHE A 206 -14.80 3.27 19.89
C PHE A 206 -14.40 2.05 19.05
N LEU A 207 -14.21 0.89 19.68
CA LEU A 207 -13.82 -0.34 18.99
C LEU A 207 -14.89 -0.80 18.00
N SER A 208 -16.18 -0.63 18.33
CA SER A 208 -17.27 -0.92 17.40
C SER A 208 -17.25 -0.03 16.16
N ARG A 209 -16.88 1.25 16.27
CA ARG A 209 -16.77 2.16 15.12
C ARG A 209 -15.64 1.75 14.18
N PHE A 210 -14.51 1.31 14.74
CA PHE A 210 -13.32 0.92 14.00
C PHE A 210 -13.17 -0.60 13.82
N ALA A 211 -14.28 -1.34 13.85
CA ALA A 211 -14.26 -2.79 13.71
C ALA A 211 -13.56 -3.22 12.40
N GLY A 212 -12.52 -4.05 12.52
CA GLY A 212 -11.69 -4.49 11.38
C GLY A 212 -10.70 -3.44 10.88
N ALA A 213 -10.55 -2.31 11.58
CA ALA A 213 -9.66 -1.21 11.25
C ALA A 213 -8.61 -0.93 12.34
N HIS A 214 -8.41 -1.84 13.30
CA HIS A 214 -7.39 -1.73 14.34
C HIS A 214 -6.67 -3.07 14.55
N SER A 215 -5.49 -3.04 15.18
CA SER A 215 -4.77 -4.26 15.58
C SER A 215 -5.56 -5.08 16.62
N ASP A 216 -5.30 -6.38 16.71
CA ASP A 216 -5.80 -7.20 17.81
C ASP A 216 -5.29 -6.67 19.16
N GLY A 217 -6.13 -6.75 20.19
CA GLY A 217 -5.80 -6.24 21.54
C GLY A 217 -5.68 -4.71 21.62
N PHE A 218 -6.17 -3.96 20.63
CA PHE A 218 -6.16 -2.50 20.68
C PHE A 218 -7.02 -1.97 21.84
N ASP A 219 -6.41 -1.18 22.71
CA ASP A 219 -7.06 -0.46 23.79
C ASP A 219 -6.92 1.06 23.52
N PRO A 220 -8.01 1.79 23.21
CA PRO A 220 -7.92 3.22 22.90
C PRO A 220 -7.44 4.06 24.09
N ASP A 221 -7.65 3.64 25.35
CA ASP A 221 -7.23 4.37 26.56
C ASP A 221 -5.71 4.30 26.80
N GLN A 222 -5.07 3.28 26.22
CA GLN A 222 -3.62 3.06 26.27
C GLN A 222 -2.94 3.47 24.97
N HIS A 223 -3.47 3.02 23.83
CA HIS A 223 -2.79 3.08 22.54
C HIS A 223 -3.03 4.40 21.80
N LEU A 224 -3.96 5.25 22.21
CA LEU A 224 -4.05 6.63 21.68
C LEU A 224 -3.15 7.62 22.44
N ARG A 225 -2.34 7.15 23.40
CA ARG A 225 -1.42 8.00 24.16
C ARG A 225 -0.29 8.54 23.30
N LYS A 226 0.33 7.71 22.46
CA LYS A 226 1.39 8.13 21.54
C LYS A 226 1.03 7.72 20.13
N ILE A 227 0.98 8.68 19.20
CA ILE A 227 0.49 8.44 17.85
C ILE A 227 1.50 8.91 16.82
N GLY A 228 1.78 8.03 15.87
CA GLY A 228 2.54 8.30 14.66
C GLY A 228 1.65 8.16 13.44
N VAL A 229 1.60 9.17 12.58
CA VAL A 229 0.76 9.10 11.37
C VAL A 229 1.53 8.48 10.21
N ALA A 230 0.88 7.56 9.51
CA ALA A 230 1.30 6.97 8.25
C ALA A 230 0.13 6.97 7.26
N ASN A 231 0.36 6.65 6.00
CA ASN A 231 -0.68 6.65 4.98
C ASN A 231 -0.49 5.57 3.92
N GLN A 232 -1.60 5.14 3.34
CA GLN A 232 -1.63 4.54 2.01
C GLN A 232 -1.16 5.60 0.99
N THR A 233 -0.21 5.24 0.13
CA THR A 233 0.51 6.15 -0.79
C THR A 233 -0.38 6.83 -1.83
N THR A 234 -1.56 6.28 -2.07
CA THR A 234 -2.55 6.76 -3.05
C THR A 234 -3.70 7.57 -2.42
N MET A 235 -3.65 7.84 -1.12
CA MET A 235 -4.59 8.77 -0.47
C MET A 235 -4.29 10.23 -0.83
N LEU A 236 -5.29 11.11 -0.72
CA LEU A 236 -5.06 12.54 -0.94
C LEU A 236 -4.08 13.08 0.10
N LYS A 237 -2.98 13.67 -0.38
CA LYS A 237 -1.93 14.25 0.48
C LYS A 237 -2.52 15.33 1.40
N SER A 238 -3.36 16.21 0.86
CA SER A 238 -4.01 17.28 1.64
C SER A 238 -4.89 16.76 2.78
N GLU A 239 -5.57 15.63 2.58
CA GLU A 239 -6.36 15.00 3.65
C GLU A 239 -5.43 14.38 4.70
N THR A 240 -4.33 13.75 4.27
CA THR A 240 -3.34 13.20 5.20
C THR A 240 -2.70 14.27 6.07
N GLU A 241 -2.33 15.42 5.48
CA GLU A 241 -1.78 16.58 6.19
C GLU A 241 -2.80 17.15 7.18
N GLU A 242 -4.07 17.21 6.79
CA GLU A 242 -5.15 17.66 7.67
C GLU A 242 -5.37 16.68 8.85
N ILE A 243 -5.28 15.36 8.61
CA ILE A 243 -5.33 14.35 9.68
C ILE A 243 -4.18 14.55 10.66
N GLN A 244 -2.96 14.74 10.15
CA GLN A 244 -1.78 15.01 10.98
C GLN A 244 -1.99 16.24 11.86
N ARG A 245 -2.49 17.33 11.29
CA ARG A 245 -2.78 18.57 12.02
C ARG A 245 -3.81 18.38 13.13
N ARG A 246 -4.90 17.65 12.86
CA ARG A 246 -5.97 17.40 13.84
C ARG A 246 -5.50 16.54 15.01
N ILE A 247 -4.75 15.49 14.71
CA ILE A 247 -4.22 14.58 15.73
C ILE A 247 -3.17 15.28 16.59
N LEU A 248 -2.27 16.05 15.96
CA LEU A 248 -1.31 16.88 16.68
C LEU A 248 -2.03 17.83 17.66
N GLN A 249 -3.03 18.57 17.18
CA GLN A 249 -3.79 19.49 18.03
C GLN A 249 -4.48 18.74 19.18
N ALA A 250 -5.07 17.56 18.93
CA ALA A 250 -5.73 16.79 19.99
C ALA A 250 -4.75 16.31 21.07
N ILE A 251 -3.52 15.95 20.68
CA ILE A 251 -2.45 15.57 21.62
C ILE A 251 -1.99 16.80 22.41
N GLU A 252 -1.79 17.94 21.75
CA GLU A 252 -1.42 19.19 22.43
C GLU A 252 -2.50 19.64 23.42
N ASP A 253 -3.78 19.53 23.06
CA ASP A 253 -4.90 19.86 23.92
C ASP A 253 -4.94 18.96 25.17
N ARG A 254 -4.56 17.68 25.05
CA ARG A 254 -4.52 16.70 26.14
C ARG A 254 -3.29 16.87 27.04
N ASP A 255 -2.11 17.01 26.43
CA ASP A 255 -0.81 16.91 27.11
C ASP A 255 -0.15 18.26 27.39
N GLY A 256 -0.63 19.33 26.77
CA GLY A 256 0.03 20.64 26.76
C GLY A 256 1.32 20.69 25.93
N SER A 257 1.62 19.65 25.14
CA SER A 257 2.80 19.56 24.28
C SER A 257 2.62 18.56 23.14
N ALA A 258 3.52 18.60 22.15
CA ALA A 258 3.53 17.71 20.99
C ALA A 258 4.40 16.44 21.17
N GLU A 259 4.99 16.19 22.35
CA GLU A 259 6.01 15.13 22.54
C GLU A 259 5.50 13.70 22.23
N HIS A 260 4.19 13.49 22.36
CA HIS A 260 3.55 12.20 22.08
C HIS A 260 3.02 12.06 20.65
N PHE A 261 3.32 13.03 19.79
CA PHE A 261 3.00 12.97 18.36
C PHE A 261 4.27 12.78 17.53
N GLN A 262 4.20 11.88 16.54
CA GLN A 262 5.28 11.69 15.57
C GLN A 262 4.74 11.79 14.15
N VAL A 263 5.48 12.48 13.30
CA VAL A 263 5.25 12.49 11.86
C VAL A 263 6.59 12.51 11.15
N PHE A 264 6.67 11.81 10.02
CA PHE A 264 7.80 11.90 9.11
C PHE A 264 7.33 12.59 7.83
N ASP A 265 7.88 13.76 7.52
CA ASP A 265 7.62 14.49 6.28
C ASP A 265 7.84 13.59 5.04
N THR A 266 6.97 13.71 4.04
CA THR A 266 7.08 13.12 2.68
C THR A 266 7.08 14.18 1.61
#